data_AF-A0A7J7M9U2-F1
#
_entry.id   AF-A0A7J7M9U2-F1
#
_cell.length_a   1.000
_cell.length_b   1.000
_cell.length_c   1.000
_cell.angle_alpha   90.00
_cell.angle_beta   90.00
_cell.angle_gamma   90.00
#
_symmetry.space_group_name_H-M   'P 1'
#
loop_
_entity.id
_entity.type
_entity.pdbx_description
1 polymer ?
#
loop_
_entity_poly.entity_id
_entity_poly.type
_entity_poly.pdbx_seq_one_letter_code
_entity_poly.pdbx_strand_id
1 'polypeptide(L)'
;MLGMWDVMLQSLPNMLWRDIEGIAISSTKEIVGQLYVKNVIIPLSMHENFLWRDIEGIATSSTKEIVGQLIVNVAQCILVEIKPKCVFLPNSRFIAEANVNAVKRTISHFQMHQAMKLYPREISCASDYDPLDLFSGSIGKIKKAIKELFTTPLNNFHIFLNGSLISEGLAGTIDSTRSIVGGEHSRVSSEQTTAFV
;
A
#
# COMPACT_ATOMS: atom_id res chain seq x y z
N MET A 1 -0.53 -24.10 -35.47
CA MET A 1 -1.35 -24.21 -34.25
C MET A 1 -0.92 -23.24 -33.15
N LEU A 2 0.37 -23.04 -32.85
CA LEU A 2 0.82 -22.11 -31.79
C LEU A 2 0.33 -20.65 -31.96
N GLY A 3 0.42 -20.07 -33.16
CA GLY A 3 -0.02 -18.68 -33.39
C GLY A 3 -1.54 -18.43 -33.25
N MET A 4 -2.38 -19.48 -33.30
CA MET A 4 -3.82 -19.33 -33.09
C MET A 4 -4.16 -19.15 -31.61
N TRP A 5 -3.36 -19.75 -30.73
CA TRP A 5 -3.49 -19.61 -29.28
C TRP A 5 -3.02 -18.23 -28.80
N ASP A 6 -1.96 -17.67 -29.38
CA ASP A 6 -1.47 -16.33 -29.03
C ASP A 6 -2.49 -15.23 -29.39
N VAL A 7 -3.12 -15.32 -30.56
CA VAL A 7 -4.20 -14.41 -30.98
C VAL A 7 -5.43 -14.56 -30.08
N MET A 8 -5.74 -15.79 -29.65
CA MET A 8 -6.85 -16.03 -28.73
C MET A 8 -6.55 -15.49 -27.31
N LEU A 9 -5.32 -15.65 -26.81
CA LEU A 9 -4.90 -15.11 -25.51
C LEU A 9 -4.87 -13.57 -25.48
N GLN A 10 -4.47 -12.94 -26.59
CA GLN A 10 -4.49 -11.48 -26.71
C GLN A 10 -5.90 -10.89 -26.80
N SER A 11 -6.87 -11.65 -27.33
CA SER A 11 -8.28 -11.23 -27.42
C SER A 11 -9.13 -11.61 -26.20
N LEU A 12 -8.64 -12.52 -25.35
CA LEU A 12 -9.34 -13.00 -24.16
C LEU A 12 -9.78 -11.87 -23.19
N PRO A 13 -8.96 -10.84 -22.88
CA PRO A 13 -9.41 -9.74 -22.04
C PRO A 13 -10.59 -8.97 -22.65
N ASN A 14 -10.54 -8.71 -23.95
CA ASN A 14 -11.61 -7.99 -24.66
C ASN A 14 -12.91 -8.81 -24.69
N MET A 15 -12.80 -10.13 -24.78
CA MET A 15 -13.96 -11.03 -24.69
C MET A 15 -14.53 -11.09 -23.27
N LEU A 16 -13.67 -11.15 -22.24
CA LEU A 16 -14.08 -11.19 -20.84
C LEU A 16 -14.80 -9.91 -20.39
N TRP A 17 -14.35 -8.75 -20.87
CA TRP A 17 -14.88 -7.44 -20.49
C TRP A 17 -15.83 -6.85 -21.53
N ARG A 18 -16.30 -7.64 -22.50
CA ARG A 18 -17.11 -7.18 -23.63
C ARG A 18 -18.42 -6.52 -23.21
N ASP A 19 -19.00 -7.00 -22.10
CA ASP A 19 -20.28 -6.53 -21.60
C ASP A 19 -20.16 -5.26 -20.74
N ILE A 20 -18.93 -4.80 -20.45
CA ILE A 20 -18.70 -3.57 -19.69
C ILE A 20 -18.37 -2.44 -20.64
N GLU A 21 -19.28 -1.48 -20.70
CA GLU A 21 -19.23 -0.36 -21.64
C GLU A 21 -17.87 0.35 -21.59
N GLY A 22 -17.26 0.50 -22.77
CA GLY A 22 -16.02 1.24 -22.97
C GLY A 22 -14.74 0.50 -22.58
N ILE A 23 -14.77 -0.52 -21.70
CA ILE A 23 -13.52 -1.17 -21.22
C ILE A 23 -12.80 -1.91 -22.35
N ALA A 24 -13.51 -2.76 -23.09
CA ALA A 24 -12.91 -3.60 -24.14
C ALA A 24 -12.49 -2.83 -25.41
N ILE A 25 -12.97 -1.59 -25.58
CA ILE A 25 -12.74 -0.76 -26.78
C ILE A 25 -11.85 0.46 -26.50
N SER A 26 -11.40 0.64 -25.26
CA SER A 26 -10.58 1.78 -24.86
C SER A 26 -9.18 1.71 -25.47
N SER A 27 -8.66 2.88 -25.90
CA SER A 27 -7.37 3.00 -26.59
C SER A 27 -6.16 3.09 -25.65
N THR A 28 -6.36 3.38 -24.35
CA THR A 28 -5.28 3.55 -23.39
C THR A 28 -5.56 2.84 -22.06
N LYS A 29 -4.48 2.48 -21.34
CA LYS A 29 -4.59 1.79 -20.04
C LYS A 29 -5.17 2.71 -18.97
N GLU A 30 -4.96 4.02 -19.09
CA GLU A 30 -5.48 5.04 -18.19
C GLU A 30 -7.01 5.10 -18.27
N ILE A 31 -7.57 5.13 -19.49
CA ILE A 31 -9.02 5.14 -19.70
C ILE A 31 -9.63 3.81 -19.24
N VAL A 32 -8.98 2.67 -19.55
CA VAL A 32 -9.39 1.35 -19.04
C VAL A 32 -9.46 1.36 -17.51
N GLY A 33 -8.44 1.91 -16.84
CA GLY A 33 -8.39 2.00 -15.38
C GLY A 33 -9.55 2.85 -14.81
N GLN A 34 -9.82 4.01 -15.41
CA GLN A 34 -10.93 4.88 -15.01
C GLN A 34 -12.30 4.20 -15.18
N LEU A 35 -12.53 3.57 -16.33
CA LEU A 35 -13.78 2.86 -16.61
C LEU A 35 -13.93 1.62 -15.72
N TYR A 36 -12.84 0.90 -15.44
CA TYR A 36 -12.87 -0.24 -14.52
C TYR A 36 -13.26 0.18 -13.10
N VAL A 37 -12.67 1.26 -12.59
CA VAL A 37 -13.05 1.81 -11.27
C VAL A 37 -14.53 2.21 -11.27
N LYS A 38 -14.94 2.99 -12.28
CA LYS A 38 -16.30 3.53 -12.37
C LYS A 38 -17.37 2.46 -12.51
N ASN A 39 -17.16 1.50 -13.40
CA ASN A 39 -18.19 0.55 -13.82
C ASN A 39 -18.12 -0.80 -13.10
N VAL A 40 -16.99 -1.13 -12.46
CA VAL A 40 -16.79 -2.43 -11.78
C VAL A 40 -16.57 -2.27 -10.28
N ILE A 41 -15.62 -1.43 -9.87
CA ILE A 41 -15.23 -1.33 -8.46
C ILE A 41 -16.27 -0.57 -7.64
N ILE A 42 -16.67 0.63 -8.07
CA ILE A 42 -17.62 1.47 -7.34
C ILE A 42 -18.94 0.74 -7.01
N PRO A 43 -19.59 0.02 -7.95
CA PRO A 43 -20.82 -0.72 -7.66
C PRO A 43 -20.65 -1.84 -6.61
N LEU A 44 -19.46 -2.45 -6.52
CA LEU A 44 -19.16 -3.55 -5.58
C LEU A 44 -18.68 -3.03 -4.22
N SER A 45 -18.13 -1.81 -4.19
CA SER A 45 -17.61 -1.13 -3.01
C SER A 45 -18.73 -0.37 -2.28
N MET A 46 -19.73 -1.11 -1.76
CA MET A 46 -20.91 -0.55 -1.07
C MET A 46 -20.59 0.43 0.09
N HIS A 47 -19.35 0.45 0.60
CA HIS A 47 -18.94 1.21 1.78
C HIS A 47 -18.14 2.50 1.49
N GLU A 48 -17.65 2.70 0.26
CA GLU A 48 -16.85 3.90 -0.07
C GLU A 48 -17.69 5.19 -0.13
N ASN A 49 -19.00 5.09 -0.39
CA ASN A 49 -19.90 6.25 -0.37
C ASN A 49 -20.12 6.85 1.03
N PHE A 50 -19.72 6.16 2.10
CA PHE A 50 -19.90 6.67 3.47
C PHE A 50 -18.64 7.37 4.00
N LEU A 51 -17.45 6.85 3.67
CA LEU A 51 -16.17 7.39 4.19
C LEU A 51 -15.69 8.66 3.47
N TRP A 52 -16.04 8.83 2.20
CA TRP A 52 -15.60 9.97 1.39
C TRP A 52 -16.63 11.09 1.30
N ARG A 53 -17.80 10.91 1.93
CA ARG A 53 -18.90 11.87 1.87
C ARG A 53 -18.64 13.14 2.69
N ASP A 54 -17.88 12.98 3.77
CA ASP A 54 -17.55 14.08 4.71
C ASP A 54 -16.28 14.85 4.32
N ILE A 55 -15.56 14.41 3.26
CA ILE A 55 -14.38 15.11 2.74
C ILE A 55 -14.65 15.54 1.31
N GLU A 56 -15.24 16.73 1.19
CA GLU A 56 -15.52 17.40 -0.08
C GLU A 56 -14.24 17.52 -0.91
N GLY A 57 -14.20 16.91 -2.10
CA GLY A 57 -13.06 16.95 -3.03
C GLY A 57 -12.26 15.67 -3.23
N ILE A 58 -12.37 14.65 -2.35
CA ILE A 58 -11.69 13.35 -2.57
C ILE A 58 -12.50 12.43 -3.50
N ALA A 59 -13.83 12.37 -3.34
CA ALA A 59 -14.69 11.49 -4.14
C ALA A 59 -14.71 11.84 -5.64
N THR A 60 -14.37 13.08 -6.01
CA THR A 60 -14.37 13.59 -7.39
C THR A 60 -13.00 13.53 -8.07
N SER A 61 -11.95 13.14 -7.33
CA SER A 61 -10.58 13.27 -7.82
C SER A 61 -10.07 12.00 -8.48
N SER A 62 -9.61 12.11 -9.73
CA SER A 62 -9.20 10.97 -10.57
C SER A 62 -7.88 10.32 -10.15
N THR A 63 -7.12 10.94 -9.23
CA THR A 63 -5.75 10.52 -8.91
C THR A 63 -5.46 10.61 -7.41
N LYS A 64 -4.89 9.54 -6.83
CA LYS A 64 -4.51 9.45 -5.40
C LYS A 64 -3.49 10.50 -4.95
N GLU A 65 -2.80 11.16 -5.88
CA GLU A 65 -1.84 12.26 -5.61
C GLU A 65 -2.50 13.50 -5.00
N ILE A 66 -3.79 13.74 -5.27
CA ILE A 66 -4.48 14.94 -4.81
C ILE A 66 -4.90 14.84 -3.34
N VAL A 67 -5.08 13.62 -2.80
CA VAL A 67 -5.41 13.39 -1.39
C VAL A 67 -4.29 13.89 -0.46
N GLY A 68 -3.02 13.80 -0.90
CA GLY A 68 -1.89 14.32 -0.15
C GLY A 68 -1.84 15.85 -0.06
N GLN A 69 -2.36 16.56 -1.08
CA GLN A 69 -2.33 18.03 -1.14
C GLN A 69 -3.53 18.71 -0.48
N LEU A 70 -4.67 18.02 -0.34
CA LEU A 70 -5.86 18.59 0.32
C LEU A 70 -5.74 18.65 1.85
N ILE A 71 -4.80 17.91 2.46
CA ILE A 71 -4.62 17.87 3.91
C ILE A 71 -3.50 18.85 4.36
N VAL A 72 -3.55 20.09 3.90
CA VAL A 72 -2.48 21.09 4.13
C VAL A 72 -2.90 22.22 5.09
N ASN A 73 -4.13 22.21 5.64
CA ASN A 73 -4.62 23.28 6.53
C ASN A 73 -4.79 22.91 8.01
N VAL A 74 -4.13 21.85 8.49
CA VAL A 74 -4.07 21.53 9.93
C VAL A 74 -2.63 21.67 10.41
N ALA A 75 -2.41 22.34 11.55
CA ALA A 75 -1.08 22.66 12.08
C ALA A 75 -0.13 21.45 12.21
N GLN A 76 -0.69 20.24 12.34
CA GLN A 76 0.04 18.98 12.21
C GLN A 76 -0.91 17.87 11.72
N CYS A 77 -0.62 17.27 10.57
CA CYS A 77 -1.39 16.15 10.02
C CYS A 77 -0.51 14.90 9.90
N ILE A 78 -0.97 13.78 10.47
CA ILE A 78 -0.38 12.46 10.27
C ILE A 78 -1.33 11.64 9.40
N LEU A 79 -0.84 11.17 8.25
CA LEU A 79 -1.54 10.24 7.38
C LEU A 79 -0.85 8.88 7.44
N VAL A 80 -1.65 7.82 7.53
CA VAL A 80 -1.18 6.44 7.55
C VAL A 80 -1.76 5.70 6.36
N GLU A 81 -0.91 5.21 5.47
CA GLU A 81 -1.30 4.34 4.36
C GLU A 81 -1.08 2.89 4.77
N ILE A 82 -2.11 2.05 4.63
CA ILE A 82 -2.04 0.61 4.88
C ILE A 82 -2.40 -0.15 3.60
N LYS A 83 -1.57 -1.11 3.19
CA LYS A 83 -1.90 -2.09 2.13
C LYS A 83 -2.26 -3.42 2.77
N PRO A 84 -3.56 -3.71 3.03
CA PRO A 84 -4.00 -4.80 3.88
C PRO A 84 -3.69 -6.21 3.34
N LYS A 85 -3.48 -6.36 2.03
CA LYS A 85 -3.34 -7.65 1.31
C LYS A 85 -4.63 -8.49 1.39
N CYS A 86 -4.53 -9.76 1.00
CA CYS A 86 -5.65 -10.69 0.91
C CYS A 86 -6.06 -11.22 2.29
N VAL A 87 -7.36 -11.17 2.60
CA VAL A 87 -7.94 -11.41 3.93
C VAL A 87 -8.73 -12.72 3.99
N PHE A 88 -8.58 -13.61 2.99
CA PHE A 88 -9.32 -14.87 2.98
C PHE A 88 -8.39 -16.07 2.76
N LEU A 89 -8.74 -17.17 3.41
CA LEU A 89 -8.19 -18.48 3.11
C LEU A 89 -9.09 -19.16 2.07
N PRO A 90 -8.54 -19.65 0.94
CA PRO A 90 -9.34 -20.33 -0.05
C PRO A 90 -9.97 -21.62 0.51
N ASN A 91 -11.28 -21.77 0.34
CA ASN A 91 -12.03 -22.98 0.67
C ASN A 91 -12.49 -23.75 -0.57
N SER A 92 -11.69 -23.72 -1.65
CA SER A 92 -12.06 -24.33 -2.92
C SER A 92 -11.95 -25.85 -2.87
N ARG A 93 -12.98 -26.57 -3.34
CA ARG A 93 -12.97 -28.04 -3.50
C ARG A 93 -11.84 -28.56 -4.40
N PHE A 94 -11.28 -27.70 -5.24
CA PHE A 94 -10.17 -28.04 -6.13
C PHE A 94 -8.81 -28.09 -5.39
N ILE A 95 -8.75 -27.67 -4.13
CA ILE A 95 -7.59 -27.87 -3.25
C ILE A 95 -7.84 -29.16 -2.46
N ALA A 96 -7.31 -30.28 -2.98
CA ALA A 96 -7.40 -31.58 -2.32
C ALA A 96 -6.60 -31.60 -1.01
N GLU A 97 -7.17 -32.21 0.03
CA GLU A 97 -6.55 -32.28 1.36
C GLU A 97 -5.26 -33.12 1.39
N ALA A 98 -5.18 -34.12 0.53
CA ALA A 98 -4.04 -35.03 0.46
C ALA A 98 -2.84 -34.49 -0.35
N ASN A 99 -2.89 -33.26 -0.87
CA ASN A 99 -1.83 -32.71 -1.70
C ASN A 99 -1.01 -31.62 -0.98
N VAL A 100 0.17 -31.32 -1.54
CA VAL A 100 1.10 -30.30 -1.03
C VAL A 100 0.47 -28.89 -0.94
N ASN A 101 -0.58 -28.61 -1.71
CA ASN A 101 -1.26 -27.32 -1.72
C ASN A 101 -2.31 -27.17 -0.60
N ALA A 102 -2.53 -28.19 0.22
CA ALA A 102 -3.48 -28.15 1.34
C ALA A 102 -3.16 -27.01 2.33
N VAL A 103 -1.88 -26.63 2.45
CA VAL A 103 -1.41 -25.49 3.27
C VAL A 103 -2.12 -24.17 2.93
N LYS A 104 -2.60 -24.01 1.69
CA LYS A 104 -3.35 -22.82 1.27
C LYS A 104 -4.66 -22.63 2.03
N ARG A 105 -5.20 -23.69 2.64
CA ARG A 105 -6.43 -23.63 3.44
C ARG A 105 -6.20 -23.13 4.86
N THR A 106 -4.95 -23.13 5.34
CA THR A 106 -4.62 -22.83 6.75
C THR A 106 -3.66 -21.66 6.91
N ILE A 107 -2.78 -21.42 5.94
CA ILE A 107 -1.78 -20.35 5.96
C ILE A 107 -2.17 -19.25 4.98
N SER A 108 -2.08 -17.99 5.41
CA SER A 108 -2.48 -16.87 4.57
C SER A 108 -1.55 -16.75 3.35
N HIS A 109 -2.11 -16.29 2.23
CA HIS A 109 -1.31 -16.05 1.03
C HIS A 109 -0.14 -15.09 1.32
N PHE A 110 -0.33 -14.12 2.22
CA PHE A 110 0.72 -13.21 2.63
C PHE A 110 1.90 -13.94 3.27
N GLN A 111 1.65 -14.79 4.26
CA GLN A 111 2.70 -15.54 4.96
C GLN A 111 3.46 -16.49 4.03
N MET A 112 2.76 -17.23 3.17
CA MET A 112 3.41 -18.07 2.15
C MET A 112 4.30 -17.24 1.21
N HIS A 113 3.82 -16.05 0.80
CA HIS A 113 4.57 -15.17 -0.09
C HIS A 113 5.78 -14.50 0.60
N GLN A 114 5.70 -14.22 1.91
CA GLN A 114 6.84 -13.76 2.70
C GLN A 114 7.93 -14.84 2.78
N ALA A 115 7.56 -16.09 3.00
CA ALA A 115 8.50 -17.22 2.99
C ALA A 115 9.18 -17.38 1.62
N MET A 116 8.42 -17.21 0.52
CA MET A 116 9.00 -17.18 -0.83
C MET A 116 9.96 -16.01 -1.04
N LYS A 117 9.62 -14.80 -0.59
CA LYS A 117 10.51 -13.62 -0.72
C LYS A 117 11.81 -13.75 0.07
N LEU A 118 11.76 -14.44 1.22
CA LEU A 118 12.95 -14.77 1.99
C LEU A 118 13.93 -15.65 1.20
N TYR A 119 13.43 -16.50 0.29
CA TYR A 119 14.23 -17.38 -0.56
C TYR A 119 14.01 -17.03 -2.03
N PRO A 120 14.69 -15.98 -2.56
CA PRO A 120 16.16 -15.94 -2.63
C PRO A 120 16.81 -14.68 -2.00
N ARG A 121 16.31 -14.21 -0.84
CA ARG A 121 16.71 -12.96 -0.13
C ARG A 121 16.25 -11.65 -0.78
N GLU A 122 15.05 -11.63 -1.38
CA GLU A 122 14.43 -10.36 -1.80
C GLU A 122 14.08 -9.45 -0.61
N ILE A 123 13.90 -10.04 0.57
CA ILE A 123 13.67 -9.33 1.83
C ILE A 123 14.63 -9.82 2.91
N SER A 124 15.04 -8.92 3.82
CA SER A 124 15.97 -9.20 4.91
C SER A 124 15.32 -10.01 6.05
N CYS A 125 14.02 -9.81 6.27
CA CYS A 125 13.22 -10.49 7.28
C CYS A 125 11.79 -10.66 6.78
N ALA A 126 11.14 -11.78 7.13
CA ALA A 126 9.71 -11.95 6.89
C ALA A 126 8.93 -11.13 7.92
N SER A 127 7.84 -10.54 7.48
CA SER A 127 6.90 -9.85 8.37
C SER A 127 5.97 -10.85 9.06
N ASP A 128 5.80 -10.67 10.38
CA ASP A 128 4.82 -11.41 11.20
C ASP A 128 3.41 -10.82 11.11
N TYR A 129 3.22 -9.75 10.33
CA TYR A 129 1.91 -9.21 10.00
C TYR A 129 1.05 -10.28 9.32
N ASP A 130 -0.17 -10.48 9.81
CA ASP A 130 -1.17 -11.32 9.16
C ASP A 130 -2.43 -10.51 8.81
N PRO A 131 -2.81 -10.41 7.53
CA PRO A 131 -4.07 -9.79 7.13
C PRO A 131 -5.28 -10.39 7.84
N LEU A 132 -5.26 -11.68 8.17
CA LEU A 132 -6.35 -12.33 8.89
C LEU A 132 -6.50 -11.77 10.32
N ASP A 133 -5.40 -11.39 10.97
CA ASP A 133 -5.44 -10.78 12.29
C ASP A 133 -6.01 -9.35 12.22
N LEU A 134 -5.68 -8.57 11.18
CA LEU A 134 -6.14 -7.19 10.99
C LEU A 134 -7.67 -7.08 10.78
N PHE A 135 -8.29 -8.09 10.15
CA PHE A 135 -9.74 -8.11 9.89
C PHE A 135 -10.47 -9.17 10.72
N SER A 136 -9.83 -9.69 11.78
CA SER A 136 -10.40 -10.75 12.63
C SER A 136 -11.60 -10.30 13.48
N GLY A 137 -11.85 -8.99 13.59
CA GLY A 137 -12.80 -8.41 14.55
C GLY A 137 -12.33 -8.48 16.02
N SER A 138 -11.19 -9.11 16.30
CA SER A 138 -10.63 -9.22 17.65
C SER A 138 -9.62 -8.10 17.90
N ILE A 139 -9.91 -7.22 18.87
CA ILE A 139 -9.05 -6.09 19.23
C ILE A 139 -7.61 -6.55 19.55
N GLY A 140 -7.45 -7.70 20.21
CA GLY A 140 -6.12 -8.24 20.54
C GLY A 140 -5.31 -8.59 19.29
N LYS A 141 -5.95 -9.26 18.32
CA LYS A 141 -5.32 -9.63 17.03
C LYS A 141 -5.07 -8.39 16.16
N ILE A 142 -6.02 -7.45 16.12
CA ILE A 142 -5.86 -6.19 15.39
C ILE A 142 -4.67 -5.40 15.94
N LYS A 143 -4.56 -5.25 17.26
CA LYS A 143 -3.42 -4.58 17.90
C LYS A 143 -2.09 -5.25 17.57
N LYS A 144 -2.05 -6.59 17.57
CA LYS A 144 -0.89 -7.36 17.14
C LYS A 144 -0.55 -7.05 15.68
N ALA A 145 -1.51 -7.13 14.76
CA ALA A 145 -1.28 -6.85 13.34
C ALA A 145 -0.77 -5.43 13.10
N ILE A 146 -1.35 -4.42 13.75
CA ILE A 146 -0.87 -3.04 13.67
C ILE A 146 0.56 -2.93 14.21
N LYS A 147 0.87 -3.54 15.36
CA LYS A 147 2.24 -3.56 15.89
C LYS A 147 3.23 -4.15 14.89
N GLU A 148 2.89 -5.26 14.24
CA GLU A 148 3.78 -5.87 13.24
C GLU A 148 3.96 -5.01 11.98
N LEU A 149 2.96 -4.24 11.57
CA LEU A 149 3.09 -3.25 10.50
C LEU A 149 4.07 -2.12 10.86
N PHE A 150 4.11 -1.70 12.13
CA PHE A 150 5.13 -0.74 12.58
C PHE A 150 6.53 -1.38 12.67
N THR A 151 6.64 -2.62 13.14
CA THR A 151 7.92 -3.34 13.28
C THR A 151 8.54 -3.66 11.91
N THR A 152 7.72 -4.09 10.96
CA THR A 152 8.14 -4.51 9.62
C THR A 152 7.25 -3.88 8.54
N PRO A 153 7.43 -2.58 8.23
CA PRO A 153 6.51 -1.85 7.36
C PRO A 153 6.48 -2.40 5.93
N LEU A 154 7.64 -2.88 5.45
CA LEU A 154 7.86 -3.30 4.05
C LEU A 154 7.17 -2.32 3.09
N ASN A 155 6.36 -2.81 2.14
CA ASN A 155 5.50 -1.97 1.28
C ASN A 155 4.04 -1.93 1.74
N ASN A 156 3.78 -2.32 2.99
CA ASN A 156 2.45 -2.46 3.56
C ASN A 156 2.02 -1.27 4.40
N PHE A 157 2.96 -0.44 4.84
CA PHE A 157 2.72 0.59 5.84
C PHE A 157 3.59 1.81 5.59
N HIS A 158 2.97 2.98 5.38
CA HIS A 158 3.65 4.26 5.23
C HIS A 158 3.04 5.31 6.15
N ILE A 159 3.88 6.19 6.71
CA ILE A 159 3.46 7.32 7.53
C ILE A 159 3.94 8.61 6.89
N PHE A 160 3.01 9.55 6.69
CA PHE A 160 3.28 10.89 6.18
C PHE A 160 2.96 11.92 7.25
N LEU A 161 3.81 12.93 7.38
CA LEU A 161 3.57 14.12 8.19
C LEU A 161 3.50 15.33 7.27
N ASN A 162 2.37 16.05 7.28
CA ASN A 162 2.16 17.22 6.43
C ASN A 162 2.51 16.94 4.95
N GLY A 163 2.14 15.75 4.46
CA GLY A 163 2.40 15.31 3.09
C GLY A 163 3.82 14.75 2.83
N SER A 164 4.75 14.85 3.78
CA SER A 164 6.11 14.32 3.66
C SER A 164 6.23 12.93 4.27
N LEU A 165 6.80 11.98 3.54
CA LEU A 165 7.01 10.59 4.01
C LEU A 165 8.07 10.54 5.12
N ILE A 166 7.70 10.04 6.30
CA ILE A 166 8.61 9.90 7.46
C ILE A 166 9.15 8.48 7.60
N SER A 167 8.34 7.48 7.25
CA SER A 167 8.70 6.07 7.42
C SER A 167 8.52 5.35 6.09
N GLU A 168 9.59 5.27 5.31
CA GLU A 168 9.76 4.20 4.33
C GLU A 168 10.15 2.93 5.08
N GLY A 169 9.44 1.82 4.84
CA GLY A 169 9.86 0.53 5.36
C GLY A 169 11.29 0.26 4.93
N LEU A 170 12.20 0.14 5.90
CA LEU A 170 13.64 -0.07 5.73
C LEU A 170 13.92 -1.36 4.95
N ALA A 171 13.77 -1.31 3.62
CA ALA A 171 14.31 -2.28 2.69
C ALA A 171 15.76 -1.88 2.42
N GLY A 172 16.62 -2.15 3.42
CA GLY A 172 18.08 -2.26 3.27
C GLY A 172 18.84 -1.08 2.67
N THR A 173 19.34 -0.18 3.51
CA THR A 173 20.77 0.21 3.60
C THR A 173 20.89 1.14 4.81
N ILE A 174 21.61 0.67 5.83
CA ILE A 174 22.18 1.55 6.85
C ILE A 174 23.32 2.30 6.18
N ASP A 175 23.10 3.56 5.82
CA ASP A 175 24.18 4.53 5.80
C ASP A 175 23.87 5.58 6.86
N SER A 176 24.63 5.46 7.94
CA SER A 176 24.76 6.53 8.93
C SER A 176 25.44 7.73 8.28
N THR A 177 25.18 8.92 8.82
CA THR A 177 25.77 10.23 8.46
C THR A 177 25.05 10.89 7.28
N ARG A 178 24.37 12.04 7.40
CA ARG A 178 24.79 13.28 8.07
C ARG A 178 23.58 14.24 8.14
N SER A 179 23.09 14.52 9.34
CA SER A 179 22.29 15.73 9.57
C SER A 179 23.22 16.94 9.52
N ILE A 180 23.13 17.76 8.46
CA ILE A 180 23.57 19.16 8.52
C ILE A 180 22.30 20.00 8.60
N VAL A 181 21.89 20.27 9.84
CA VAL A 181 21.11 21.46 10.17
C VAL A 181 22.14 22.50 10.62
N GLY A 182 22.20 23.63 9.94
CA GLY A 182 23.06 24.75 10.28
C GLY A 182 22.62 25.96 9.49
N GLY A 183 21.46 26.50 9.86
CA GLY A 183 20.94 27.74 9.33
C GLY A 183 21.92 28.90 9.48
N GLU A 184 21.98 29.72 8.45
CA GLU A 184 22.57 31.04 8.48
C GLU A 184 21.87 31.87 9.57
N HIS A 185 22.63 32.35 10.54
CA HIS A 185 22.26 33.56 11.25
C HIS A 185 23.52 34.37 11.55
N SER A 186 23.58 35.49 10.84
CA SER A 186 24.32 36.73 11.09
C SER A 186 24.98 36.85 12.47
N ARG A 187 26.32 36.87 12.47
CA ARG A 187 27.15 37.37 13.58
C ARG A 187 26.93 38.87 13.74
N VAL A 188 26.25 39.26 14.82
CA VAL A 188 26.35 40.61 15.38
C VAL A 188 27.54 40.63 16.34
N SER A 189 28.41 41.60 16.10
CA SER A 189 29.54 42.03 16.93
C SER A 189 29.13 42.27 18.39
N SER A 190 29.87 41.70 19.33
CA SER A 190 30.05 42.34 20.64
C SER A 190 31.47 42.06 21.15
N GLU A 191 32.16 43.15 21.40
CA GLU A 191 33.49 43.26 21.98
C GLU A 191 33.48 42.69 23.41
N GLN A 192 34.52 41.93 23.78
CA GLN A 192 34.87 41.73 25.18
C GLN A 192 36.34 42.07 25.38
N THR A 193 36.53 43.17 26.11
CA THR A 193 37.77 43.66 26.68
C THR A 193 38.02 42.99 28.05
N THR A 194 39.30 42.83 28.38
CA THR A 194 39.93 42.65 29.71
C THR A 194 39.88 41.29 30.41
N ALA A 195 40.99 40.56 30.25
CA ALA A 195 41.93 40.06 31.28
C ALA A 195 41.46 39.97 32.74
N PHE A 196 41.71 38.81 33.38
CA PHE A 196 42.43 38.70 34.65
C PHE A 196 42.98 37.27 34.86
N VAL A 197 44.29 37.23 35.10
CA VAL A 197 45.22 36.17 35.59
C VAL A 197 45.41 34.91 34.74
#